data_AF-A0A1G1EZT6-F1
#
_entry.id   AF-A0A1G1EZT6-F1
#
_cell.length_a   1.000
_cell.length_b   1.000
_cell.length_c   1.000
_cell.angle_alpha   90.00
_cell.angle_beta   90.00
_cell.angle_gamma   90.00
#
_symmetry.space_group_name_H-M   'P 1'
#
loop_
_entity.id
_entity.type
_entity.pdbx_description
1 polymer ?
#
loop_
_entity_poly.entity_id
_entity_poly.type
_entity_poly.pdbx_seq_one_letter_code
_entity_poly.pdbx_strand_id
1 'polypeptide(L)'
;MNVLDKKLMIRSLCILSVIIAVSLTIAVSYASNSKPAIKVGSEIEFPPFAIVDENGQADGFSVELIKAVAKAMDLPIVITTGTWDVMWNGLVSGQLDILPIVAKSPERQRLVDFSLSHTETFDTFFVRSGSAEIRDMESAHGKKIVVMRSDAAHHALLEHKFQGEIVLVDTIPEGLKMIASGKNDAFLCSKLIGILAIKKHSIKGLKAGPLVPDYKRVFSFGVRKGADELREKLNQGLLIVKSGEEYDRIYEKWLGFDDPWRKYKKYFLITLVVLGVIAVTAIFWSAMLRIMVNRRTAELAVKNESLEQEIVNRKRIEEELRRHREELELLIEERTKNLRKTLAEVKTLRGILPICSYCKKIRDDKGYWEQMELYIRDHSEAEFSHGMCPDCAKKAYEELEKIEKRQE
;
A
#
# COMPACT_ATOMS: atom_id res chain seq x y z
N MET A 1 -20.52 45.72 -79.47
CA MET A 1 -19.81 44.78 -78.57
C MET A 1 -18.45 44.52 -79.17
N ASN A 2 -17.39 45.06 -78.56
CA ASN A 2 -16.05 45.08 -79.16
C ASN A 2 -15.45 43.68 -79.23
N VAL A 3 -14.51 43.45 -80.15
CA VAL A 3 -13.80 42.16 -80.31
C VAL A 3 -13.12 41.72 -78.99
N LEU A 4 -12.75 42.67 -78.13
CA LEU A 4 -12.25 42.41 -76.78
C LEU A 4 -13.31 41.78 -75.85
N ASP A 5 -14.56 42.26 -75.88
CA ASP A 5 -15.63 41.76 -75.00
C ASP A 5 -16.01 40.31 -75.33
N LYS A 6 -16.03 39.95 -76.63
CA LYS A 6 -16.25 38.57 -77.05
C LYS A 6 -15.14 37.64 -76.56
N LYS A 7 -13.88 38.07 -76.61
CA LYS A 7 -12.75 37.27 -76.11
C LYS A 7 -12.80 37.11 -74.59
N LEU A 8 -13.22 38.13 -73.86
CA LEU A 8 -13.39 38.07 -72.41
C LEU A 8 -14.55 37.14 -72.02
N MET A 9 -15.67 37.22 -72.73
CA MET A 9 -16.85 36.37 -72.50
C MET A 9 -16.56 34.89 -72.79
N ILE A 10 -15.82 34.59 -73.87
CA ILE A 10 -15.39 33.22 -74.19
C ILE A 10 -14.43 32.68 -73.12
N ARG A 11 -13.49 33.49 -72.64
CA ARG A 11 -12.58 33.10 -71.54
C ARG A 11 -13.33 32.82 -70.25
N SER A 12 -14.29 33.66 -69.88
CA SER A 12 -15.13 33.44 -68.69
C SER A 12 -16.00 32.19 -68.81
N LEU A 13 -16.54 31.89 -70.01
CA LEU A 13 -17.29 30.63 -70.24
C LEU A 13 -16.39 29.40 -70.12
N CYS A 14 -15.17 29.45 -70.68
CA CYS A 14 -14.22 28.35 -70.56
C CYS A 14 -13.79 28.12 -69.10
N ILE A 15 -13.51 29.18 -68.34
CA ILE A 15 -13.17 29.08 -66.92
C ILE A 15 -14.34 28.49 -66.13
N LEU A 16 -15.57 28.93 -66.40
CA LEU A 16 -16.77 28.39 -65.73
C LEU A 16 -16.99 26.90 -66.07
N SER A 17 -16.77 26.49 -67.31
CA SER A 17 -16.87 25.07 -67.71
C SER A 17 -15.80 24.20 -67.05
N VAL A 18 -14.59 24.73 -66.84
CA VAL A 18 -13.51 24.02 -66.14
C VAL A 18 -13.83 23.91 -64.65
N ILE A 19 -14.36 24.96 -64.03
CA ILE A 19 -14.76 24.92 -62.62
C ILE A 19 -15.89 23.90 -62.41
N ILE A 20 -16.90 23.88 -63.28
CA ILE A 20 -18.00 22.90 -63.21
C ILE A 20 -17.47 21.47 -63.40
N ALA A 21 -16.57 21.25 -64.36
CA ALA A 21 -15.96 19.94 -64.59
C ALA A 21 -15.13 19.48 -63.38
N VAL A 22 -14.34 20.37 -62.77
CA VAL A 22 -13.54 20.09 -61.58
C VAL A 22 -14.43 19.77 -60.37
N SER A 23 -15.49 20.56 -60.14
CA SER A 23 -16.46 20.29 -59.07
C SER A 23 -17.20 18.96 -59.27
N LEU A 24 -17.50 18.58 -60.51
CA LEU A 24 -18.14 17.30 -60.83
C LEU A 24 -17.19 16.12 -60.58
N THR A 25 -15.91 16.23 -60.93
CA THR A 25 -14.90 15.21 -60.59
C THR A 25 -14.68 15.07 -59.08
N ILE A 26 -14.68 16.16 -58.31
CA ILE A 26 -14.55 16.11 -56.85
C ILE A 26 -15.78 15.44 -56.21
N ALA A 27 -16.99 15.76 -56.69
CA ALA A 27 -18.23 15.16 -56.20
C ALA A 27 -18.31 13.64 -56.51
N VAL A 28 -17.88 13.23 -57.70
CA VAL A 28 -17.81 11.80 -58.08
C VAL A 28 -16.76 11.05 -57.26
N SER A 29 -15.61 11.67 -56.96
CA SER A 29 -14.58 11.08 -56.10
C SER A 29 -15.04 10.92 -54.64
N TYR A 30 -15.87 11.83 -54.13
CA TYR A 30 -16.48 11.70 -52.79
C TYR A 30 -17.59 10.64 -52.75
N ALA A 31 -18.41 10.53 -53.79
CA ALA A 31 -19.47 9.52 -53.87
C ALA A 31 -18.92 8.09 -54.04
N SER A 32 -17.76 7.93 -54.67
CA SER A 32 -17.09 6.64 -54.87
C SER A 32 -16.34 6.11 -53.65
N ASN A 33 -16.23 6.87 -52.56
CA ASN A 33 -15.42 6.51 -51.38
C ASN A 33 -16.24 5.96 -50.21
N SER A 34 -17.52 5.62 -50.42
CA SER A 34 -18.31 4.92 -49.41
C SER A 34 -17.87 3.45 -49.35
N LYS A 35 -17.21 3.06 -48.25
CA LYS A 35 -16.89 1.66 -47.97
C LYS A 35 -18.18 0.83 -48.07
N PRO A 36 -18.21 -0.30 -48.79
CA PRO A 36 -19.40 -1.14 -48.84
C PRO A 36 -19.79 -1.58 -47.43
N ALA A 37 -21.08 -1.53 -47.13
CA ALA A 37 -21.58 -1.91 -45.82
C ALA A 37 -21.34 -3.40 -45.55
N ILE A 38 -20.76 -3.69 -44.39
CA ILE A 38 -20.47 -5.05 -43.92
C ILE A 38 -21.77 -5.69 -43.45
N LYS A 39 -22.08 -6.87 -43.98
CA LYS A 39 -23.32 -7.60 -43.71
C LYS A 39 -23.15 -8.45 -42.45
N VAL A 40 -23.93 -8.13 -41.42
CA VAL A 40 -23.91 -8.82 -40.13
C VAL A 40 -25.19 -9.64 -39.99
N GLY A 41 -25.09 -10.94 -39.73
CA GLY A 41 -26.25 -11.79 -39.45
C GLY A 41 -26.48 -11.93 -37.96
N SER A 42 -27.71 -11.70 -37.47
CA SER A 42 -28.10 -11.90 -36.08
C SER A 42 -29.16 -12.99 -35.96
N GLU A 43 -29.01 -13.86 -34.97
CA GLU A 43 -30.04 -14.83 -34.63
C GLU A 43 -31.28 -14.16 -34.02
N ILE A 44 -32.45 -14.73 -34.28
CA ILE A 44 -33.74 -14.22 -33.79
C ILE A 44 -33.97 -14.42 -32.29
N GLU A 45 -33.54 -15.54 -31.70
CA GLU A 45 -33.94 -15.96 -30.35
C GLU A 45 -32.79 -16.70 -29.64
N PHE A 46 -31.79 -15.93 -29.22
CA PHE A 46 -30.62 -16.40 -28.46
C PHE A 46 -30.30 -15.47 -27.26
N PRO A 47 -31.24 -15.25 -26.33
CA PRO A 47 -31.06 -14.35 -25.21
C PRO A 47 -29.97 -14.84 -24.23
N PRO A 48 -29.17 -13.93 -23.64
CA PRO A 48 -29.23 -12.47 -23.75
C PRO A 48 -28.30 -11.93 -24.86
N PHE A 49 -27.78 -12.79 -25.74
CA PHE A 49 -26.72 -12.42 -26.68
C PHE A 49 -27.25 -11.84 -28.00
N ALA A 50 -28.29 -12.43 -28.56
CA ALA A 50 -28.95 -11.97 -29.76
C ALA A 50 -30.46 -12.21 -29.62
N ILE A 51 -31.24 -11.16 -29.77
CA ILE A 51 -32.70 -11.17 -29.76
C ILE A 51 -33.19 -10.21 -30.84
N VAL A 52 -34.44 -10.35 -31.22
CA VAL A 52 -35.12 -9.40 -32.09
C VAL A 52 -36.23 -8.71 -31.30
N ASP A 53 -36.25 -7.38 -31.37
CA ASP A 53 -37.29 -6.57 -30.74
C ASP A 53 -38.60 -6.59 -31.57
N GLU A 54 -39.64 -5.93 -31.05
CA GLU A 54 -40.95 -5.84 -31.70
C GLU A 54 -40.90 -5.15 -33.07
N ASN A 55 -39.87 -4.35 -33.34
CA ASN A 55 -39.66 -3.63 -34.59
C ASN A 55 -38.83 -4.44 -35.60
N GLY A 56 -38.47 -5.69 -35.29
CA GLY A 56 -37.63 -6.53 -36.13
C GLY A 56 -36.15 -6.17 -36.08
N GLN A 57 -35.72 -5.30 -35.16
CA GLN A 57 -34.32 -4.90 -35.01
C GLN A 57 -33.57 -5.87 -34.10
N ALA A 58 -32.34 -6.18 -34.49
CA ALA A 58 -31.46 -7.02 -33.69
C ALA A 58 -30.95 -6.26 -32.46
N ASP A 59 -31.06 -6.89 -31.29
CA ASP A 59 -30.56 -6.41 -30.00
C ASP A 59 -29.91 -7.57 -29.21
N GLY A 60 -29.31 -7.27 -28.06
CA GLY A 60 -28.62 -8.25 -27.22
C GLY A 60 -27.13 -7.98 -27.07
N PHE A 61 -26.49 -8.65 -26.12
CA PHE A 61 -25.09 -8.43 -25.77
C PHE A 61 -24.16 -8.46 -26.98
N SER A 62 -24.25 -9.50 -27.81
CA SER A 62 -23.34 -9.68 -28.96
C SER A 62 -23.63 -8.68 -30.08
N VAL A 63 -24.91 -8.29 -30.23
CA VAL A 63 -25.35 -7.30 -31.23
C VAL A 63 -24.92 -5.89 -30.83
N GLU A 64 -25.08 -5.51 -29.57
CA GLU A 64 -24.56 -4.24 -29.06
C GLU A 64 -23.03 -4.20 -29.11
N LEU A 65 -22.37 -5.31 -28.79
CA LEU A 65 -20.91 -5.39 -28.84
C LEU A 65 -20.39 -5.19 -30.27
N ILE A 66 -20.98 -5.85 -31.28
CA ILE A 66 -20.55 -5.65 -32.67
C ILE A 66 -20.86 -4.23 -33.16
N LYS A 67 -21.98 -3.62 -32.73
CA LYS A 67 -22.31 -2.21 -33.03
C LYS A 67 -21.27 -1.25 -32.44
N ALA A 68 -20.86 -1.48 -31.19
CA ALA A 68 -19.82 -0.68 -30.53
C ALA A 68 -18.45 -0.85 -31.21
N VAL A 69 -18.07 -2.08 -31.54
CA VAL A 69 -16.82 -2.39 -32.28
C VAL A 69 -16.83 -1.74 -33.66
N ALA A 70 -17.94 -1.83 -34.39
CA ALA A 70 -18.10 -1.22 -35.69
C ALA A 70 -17.98 0.31 -35.61
N LYS A 71 -18.58 0.94 -34.60
CA LYS A 71 -18.47 2.37 -34.33
C LYS A 71 -17.03 2.79 -34.01
N ALA A 72 -16.33 2.03 -33.16
CA ALA A 72 -14.94 2.32 -32.78
C ALA A 72 -13.97 2.25 -33.97
N MET A 73 -14.29 1.43 -34.98
CA MET A 73 -13.44 1.18 -36.15
C MET A 73 -13.92 1.86 -37.43
N ASP A 74 -14.95 2.72 -37.35
CA ASP A 74 -15.57 3.39 -38.50
C ASP A 74 -15.96 2.39 -39.62
N LEU A 75 -16.65 1.33 -39.21
CA LEU A 75 -17.15 0.26 -40.07
C LEU A 75 -18.65 0.43 -40.30
N PRO A 76 -19.10 0.71 -41.54
CA PRO A 76 -20.52 0.70 -41.85
C PRO A 76 -21.03 -0.74 -41.80
N ILE A 77 -22.00 -1.02 -40.93
CA ILE A 77 -22.62 -2.35 -40.81
C ILE A 77 -24.11 -2.29 -41.14
N VAL A 78 -24.63 -3.36 -41.73
CA VAL A 78 -26.07 -3.60 -41.90
C VAL A 78 -26.39 -4.96 -41.28
N ILE A 79 -27.39 -4.99 -40.40
CA ILE A 79 -27.76 -6.21 -39.67
C ILE A 79 -29.01 -6.83 -40.29
N THR A 80 -28.93 -8.11 -40.61
CA THR A 80 -30.07 -8.94 -41.04
C THR A 80 -30.35 -10.01 -40.00
N THR A 81 -31.61 -10.36 -39.80
CA THR A 81 -32.03 -11.32 -38.78
C THR A 81 -32.55 -12.62 -39.40
N GLY A 82 -32.35 -13.75 -38.71
CA GLY A 82 -32.87 -15.05 -39.15
C GLY A 82 -32.62 -16.16 -38.12
N THR A 83 -33.04 -17.39 -38.44
CA THR A 83 -32.70 -18.56 -37.61
C THR A 83 -31.20 -18.84 -37.65
N TRP A 84 -30.66 -19.52 -36.62
CA TRP A 84 -29.24 -19.87 -36.56
C TRP A 84 -28.76 -20.54 -37.84
N ASP A 85 -29.50 -21.54 -38.35
CA ASP A 85 -29.11 -22.28 -39.54
C ASP A 85 -28.98 -21.39 -40.78
N VAL A 86 -29.93 -20.47 -41.00
CA VAL A 86 -29.89 -19.51 -42.11
C VAL A 86 -28.70 -18.55 -41.96
N MET A 87 -28.48 -18.02 -40.76
CA MET A 87 -27.36 -17.09 -40.50
C MET A 87 -26.00 -17.79 -40.65
N TRP A 88 -25.86 -19.00 -40.13
CA TRP A 88 -24.66 -19.82 -40.26
C TRP A 88 -24.33 -20.12 -41.72
N ASN A 89 -25.29 -20.62 -42.48
CA ASN A 89 -25.10 -20.93 -43.90
C ASN A 89 -24.88 -19.66 -44.74
N GLY A 90 -25.49 -18.53 -44.35
CA GLY A 90 -25.23 -17.22 -44.95
C GLY A 90 -23.77 -16.77 -44.76
N LEU A 91 -23.17 -17.01 -43.59
CA LEU A 91 -21.75 -16.72 -43.37
C LEU A 91 -20.84 -17.64 -44.18
N VAL A 92 -21.09 -18.95 -44.14
CA VAL A 92 -20.27 -19.96 -44.85
C VAL A 92 -20.31 -19.77 -46.36
N SER A 93 -21.48 -19.43 -46.92
CA SER A 93 -21.65 -19.16 -48.36
C SER A 93 -21.16 -17.77 -48.78
N GLY A 94 -20.83 -16.89 -47.83
CA GLY A 94 -20.42 -15.52 -48.12
C GLY A 94 -21.57 -14.56 -48.47
N GLN A 95 -22.81 -14.89 -48.12
CA GLN A 95 -23.89 -13.90 -48.16
C GLN A 95 -23.77 -12.89 -47.00
N LEU A 96 -23.18 -13.32 -45.88
CA LEU A 96 -22.88 -12.51 -44.71
C LEU A 96 -21.37 -12.41 -44.50
N ASP A 97 -20.93 -11.31 -43.90
CA ASP A 97 -19.53 -11.05 -43.56
C ASP A 97 -19.20 -11.45 -42.13
N ILE A 98 -20.14 -11.22 -41.21
CA ILE A 98 -19.94 -11.40 -39.77
C ILE A 98 -21.17 -12.06 -39.12
N LEU A 99 -20.92 -12.95 -38.17
CA LEU A 99 -21.88 -13.33 -37.13
C LEU A 99 -21.39 -12.83 -35.76
N PRO A 100 -22.22 -12.08 -34.99
CA PRO A 100 -21.85 -11.50 -33.70
C PRO A 100 -21.46 -12.52 -32.63
N ILE A 101 -21.99 -13.74 -32.72
CA ILE A 101 -21.75 -14.78 -31.73
C ILE A 101 -21.67 -16.15 -32.41
N VAL A 102 -20.48 -16.73 -32.39
CA VAL A 102 -20.25 -18.09 -32.89
C VAL A 102 -19.38 -18.84 -31.89
N ALA A 103 -19.82 -20.02 -31.48
CA ALA A 103 -19.00 -20.92 -30.67
C ALA A 103 -17.86 -21.46 -31.54
N LYS A 104 -16.62 -21.20 -31.14
CA LYS A 104 -15.42 -21.65 -31.82
C LYS A 104 -15.25 -23.16 -31.66
N SER A 105 -15.01 -23.86 -32.77
CA SER A 105 -14.65 -25.28 -32.79
C SER A 105 -13.66 -25.56 -33.93
N PRO A 106 -12.87 -26.65 -33.86
CA PRO A 106 -11.94 -27.01 -34.93
C PRO A 106 -12.64 -27.18 -36.29
N GLU A 107 -13.84 -27.75 -36.31
CA GLU A 107 -14.63 -28.00 -37.52
C GLU A 107 -15.05 -26.68 -38.17
N ARG A 108 -15.57 -25.74 -37.36
CA ARG A 108 -15.99 -24.42 -37.85
C ARG A 108 -14.81 -23.57 -38.28
N GLN A 109 -13.64 -23.73 -37.67
CA GLN A 109 -12.43 -23.00 -38.06
C GLN A 109 -11.93 -23.35 -39.48
N ARG A 110 -12.36 -24.51 -40.01
CA ARG A 110 -12.14 -24.86 -41.42
C ARG A 110 -13.04 -24.06 -42.38
N LEU A 111 -14.21 -23.63 -41.91
CA LEU A 111 -15.26 -23.00 -42.74
C LEU A 111 -15.27 -21.47 -42.62
N VAL A 112 -14.90 -20.93 -41.46
CA VAL A 112 -14.91 -19.49 -41.15
C VAL A 112 -13.68 -19.11 -40.33
N ASP A 113 -13.39 -17.82 -40.23
CA ASP A 113 -12.37 -17.29 -39.32
C ASP A 113 -13.00 -16.68 -38.08
N PHE A 114 -12.23 -16.57 -36.99
CA PHE A 114 -12.72 -16.09 -35.70
C PHE A 114 -11.92 -14.90 -35.21
N SER A 115 -12.61 -13.90 -34.66
CA SER A 115 -11.98 -12.85 -33.87
C SER A 115 -11.43 -13.41 -32.54
N LEU A 116 -10.84 -12.52 -31.74
CA LEU A 116 -10.66 -12.74 -30.30
C LEU A 116 -12.00 -13.08 -29.64
N SER A 117 -11.96 -13.92 -28.60
CA SER A 117 -13.16 -14.31 -27.85
C SER A 117 -13.69 -13.14 -27.03
N HIS A 118 -15.02 -13.02 -26.99
CA HIS A 118 -15.70 -11.99 -26.20
C HIS A 118 -16.43 -12.55 -25.00
N THR A 119 -16.96 -13.76 -25.08
CA THR A 119 -17.70 -14.42 -23.99
C THR A 119 -17.48 -15.92 -23.98
N GLU A 120 -17.86 -16.57 -22.88
CA GLU A 120 -17.86 -18.01 -22.76
C GLU A 120 -19.05 -18.51 -21.95
N THR A 121 -19.56 -19.69 -22.27
CA THR A 121 -20.60 -20.37 -21.51
C THR A 121 -20.33 -21.88 -21.47
N PHE A 122 -21.13 -22.60 -20.69
CA PHE A 122 -21.06 -24.05 -20.56
C PHE A 122 -22.40 -24.67 -20.89
N ASP A 123 -22.38 -25.85 -21.48
CA ASP A 123 -23.58 -26.62 -21.79
C ASP A 123 -24.00 -27.51 -20.63
N THR A 124 -25.28 -27.86 -20.64
CA THR A 124 -25.90 -28.81 -19.71
C THR A 124 -26.99 -29.58 -20.46
N PHE A 125 -27.32 -30.75 -19.94
CA PHE A 125 -28.57 -31.41 -20.29
C PHE A 125 -29.72 -30.81 -19.46
N PHE A 126 -30.76 -30.37 -20.15
CA PHE A 126 -32.06 -30.05 -19.56
C PHE A 126 -32.94 -31.28 -19.61
N VAL A 127 -33.47 -31.68 -18.47
CA VAL A 127 -34.33 -32.86 -18.30
C VAL A 127 -35.62 -32.47 -17.60
N ARG A 128 -36.62 -33.34 -17.63
CA ARG A 128 -37.86 -33.16 -16.86
C ARG A 128 -37.58 -33.19 -15.36
N SER A 129 -38.31 -32.40 -14.59
CA SER A 129 -38.27 -32.46 -13.13
C SER A 129 -38.69 -33.86 -12.65
N GLY A 130 -37.87 -34.48 -11.80
CA GLY A 130 -38.05 -35.86 -11.34
C GLY A 130 -37.33 -36.93 -12.17
N SER A 131 -36.84 -36.61 -13.37
CA SER A 131 -36.00 -37.53 -14.15
C SER A 131 -34.56 -37.58 -13.63
N ALA A 132 -33.88 -38.71 -13.90
CA ALA A 132 -32.45 -38.86 -13.64
C ALA A 132 -31.65 -37.83 -14.46
N GLU A 133 -30.60 -37.28 -13.86
CA GLU A 133 -29.73 -36.31 -14.53
C GLU A 133 -28.81 -37.00 -15.51
N ILE A 134 -28.49 -36.29 -16.59
CA ILE A 134 -27.43 -36.65 -17.53
C ILE A 134 -26.26 -35.72 -17.22
N ARG A 135 -25.11 -36.30 -16.90
CA ARG A 135 -23.96 -35.55 -16.36
C ARG A 135 -22.87 -35.33 -17.40
N ASP A 136 -22.84 -36.19 -18.40
CA ASP A 136 -21.80 -36.33 -19.40
C ASP A 136 -22.38 -36.98 -20.66
N MET A 137 -21.55 -37.09 -21.71
CA MET A 137 -21.95 -37.69 -22.98
C MET A 137 -22.17 -39.20 -22.87
N GLU A 138 -21.44 -39.88 -21.99
CA GLU A 138 -21.56 -41.32 -21.81
C GLU A 138 -22.94 -41.70 -21.25
N SER A 139 -23.41 -40.98 -20.23
CA SER A 139 -24.74 -41.18 -19.64
C SER A 139 -25.90 -40.71 -20.52
N ALA A 140 -25.59 -40.02 -21.63
CA ALA A 140 -26.54 -39.64 -22.66
C ALA A 140 -26.78 -40.77 -23.68
N HIS A 141 -25.88 -41.76 -23.80
CA HIS A 141 -26.03 -42.85 -24.78
C HIS A 141 -27.33 -43.65 -24.57
N GLY A 142 -27.93 -44.08 -25.68
CA GLY A 142 -29.20 -44.77 -25.74
C GLY A 142 -30.43 -43.87 -25.57
N LYS A 143 -30.26 -42.57 -25.35
CA LYS A 143 -31.34 -41.61 -25.12
C LYS A 143 -31.71 -40.81 -26.37
N LYS A 144 -32.90 -40.21 -26.34
CA LYS A 144 -33.37 -39.22 -27.31
C LYS A 144 -32.95 -37.83 -26.89
N ILE A 145 -31.90 -37.32 -27.51
CA ILE A 145 -31.32 -36.02 -27.21
C ILE A 145 -31.78 -35.00 -28.24
N VAL A 146 -32.47 -33.97 -27.76
CA VAL A 146 -32.82 -32.81 -28.57
C VAL A 146 -31.61 -31.88 -28.65
N VAL A 147 -31.33 -31.34 -29.82
CA VAL A 147 -30.33 -30.29 -30.07
C VAL A 147 -30.82 -29.33 -31.14
N MET A 148 -30.28 -28.12 -31.15
CA MET A 148 -30.60 -27.15 -32.17
C MET A 148 -29.86 -27.47 -33.48
N ARG A 149 -30.55 -27.35 -34.63
CA ARG A 149 -29.98 -27.63 -35.95
C ARG A 149 -28.71 -26.80 -36.18
N SER A 150 -27.67 -27.43 -36.71
CA SER A 150 -26.37 -26.80 -37.03
C SER A 150 -25.65 -26.11 -35.84
N ASP A 151 -26.10 -26.32 -34.61
CA ASP A 151 -25.48 -25.82 -33.39
C ASP A 151 -24.19 -26.59 -33.03
N ALA A 152 -23.37 -26.01 -32.15
CA ALA A 152 -22.18 -26.67 -31.64
C ALA A 152 -22.49 -28.01 -30.97
N ALA A 153 -23.59 -28.11 -30.20
CA ALA A 153 -24.00 -29.36 -29.57
C ALA A 153 -24.39 -30.43 -30.62
N HIS A 154 -25.05 -30.03 -31.69
CA HIS A 154 -25.41 -30.94 -32.79
C HIS A 154 -24.17 -31.50 -33.49
N HIS A 155 -23.22 -30.64 -33.88
CA HIS A 155 -21.99 -31.10 -34.50
C HIS A 155 -21.15 -31.98 -33.59
N ALA A 156 -21.04 -31.62 -32.31
CA ALA A 156 -20.27 -32.39 -31.36
C ALA A 156 -20.88 -33.79 -31.11
N LEU A 157 -22.21 -33.94 -31.07
CA LEU A 157 -22.85 -35.26 -31.03
C LEU A 157 -22.53 -36.10 -32.28
N LEU A 158 -22.53 -35.49 -33.46
CA LEU A 158 -22.19 -36.19 -34.71
C LEU A 158 -20.73 -36.63 -34.76
N GLU A 159 -19.81 -35.76 -34.34
CA GLU A 159 -18.37 -36.02 -34.35
C GLU A 159 -17.99 -37.15 -33.37
N HIS A 160 -18.59 -37.14 -32.18
CA HIS A 160 -18.37 -38.18 -31.17
C HIS A 160 -19.15 -39.47 -31.45
N LYS A 161 -19.79 -39.59 -32.63
CA LYS A 161 -20.59 -40.75 -33.05
C LYS A 161 -21.59 -41.17 -31.98
N PHE A 162 -22.35 -40.19 -31.50
CA PHE A 162 -23.30 -40.39 -30.43
C PHE A 162 -24.22 -41.58 -30.70
N GLN A 163 -24.19 -42.57 -29.79
CA GLN A 163 -25.04 -43.75 -29.84
C GLN A 163 -26.39 -43.43 -29.22
N GLY A 164 -27.33 -42.86 -29.98
CA GLY A 164 -28.66 -42.50 -29.53
C GLY A 164 -29.47 -41.80 -30.62
N GLU A 165 -30.68 -41.36 -30.30
CA GLU A 165 -31.52 -40.63 -31.27
C GLU A 165 -31.29 -39.12 -31.12
N ILE A 166 -30.88 -38.48 -32.20
CA ILE A 166 -30.71 -37.02 -32.25
C ILE A 166 -31.97 -36.40 -32.84
N VAL A 167 -32.61 -35.50 -32.10
CA VAL A 167 -33.81 -34.80 -32.53
C VAL A 167 -33.47 -33.32 -32.73
N LEU A 168 -33.75 -32.80 -33.93
CA LEU A 168 -33.38 -31.45 -34.31
C LEU A 168 -34.57 -30.49 -34.13
N VAL A 169 -34.29 -29.35 -33.49
CA VAL A 169 -35.19 -28.20 -33.39
C VAL A 169 -34.55 -26.97 -33.98
N ASP A 170 -35.34 -25.97 -34.34
CA ASP A 170 -34.81 -24.73 -34.92
C ASP A 170 -34.65 -23.63 -33.87
N THR A 171 -35.26 -23.78 -32.69
CA THR A 171 -35.15 -22.80 -31.59
C THR A 171 -35.01 -23.45 -30.20
N ILE A 172 -34.35 -22.76 -29.27
CA ILE A 172 -34.19 -23.20 -27.88
C ILE A 172 -35.55 -23.38 -27.14
N PRO A 173 -36.53 -22.45 -27.26
CA PRO A 173 -37.83 -22.62 -26.62
C PRO A 173 -38.59 -23.86 -27.13
N GLU A 174 -38.47 -24.17 -28.42
CA GLU A 174 -39.04 -25.40 -29.00
C GLU A 174 -38.40 -26.65 -28.37
N GLY A 175 -37.07 -26.70 -28.31
CA GLY A 175 -36.35 -27.81 -27.67
C GLY A 175 -36.74 -28.03 -26.21
N LEU A 176 -36.82 -26.96 -25.42
CA LEU A 176 -37.27 -27.02 -24.03
C LEU A 176 -38.72 -27.51 -23.90
N LYS A 177 -39.64 -27.02 -24.74
CA LYS A 177 -41.04 -27.48 -24.76
C LYS A 177 -41.14 -28.97 -25.14
N MET A 178 -40.27 -29.45 -26.04
CA MET A 178 -40.22 -30.87 -26.39
C MET A 178 -39.82 -31.75 -25.20
N ILE A 179 -38.89 -31.31 -24.34
CA ILE A 179 -38.55 -32.03 -23.10
C ILE A 179 -39.71 -31.99 -22.11
N ALA A 180 -40.35 -30.82 -21.97
CA ALA A 180 -41.48 -30.64 -21.06
C ALA A 180 -42.68 -31.53 -21.46
N SER A 181 -42.86 -31.80 -22.77
CA SER A 181 -43.91 -32.71 -23.28
C SER A 181 -43.69 -34.18 -22.91
N GLY A 182 -42.47 -34.54 -22.50
CA GLY A 182 -42.10 -35.89 -22.09
C GLY A 182 -41.81 -36.88 -23.23
N LYS A 183 -41.80 -36.42 -24.48
CA LYS A 183 -41.50 -37.26 -25.66
C LYS A 183 -40.00 -37.53 -25.89
N ASN A 184 -39.14 -36.75 -25.27
CA ASN A 184 -37.68 -36.83 -25.41
C ASN A 184 -37.02 -36.79 -24.03
N ASP A 185 -35.80 -37.31 -23.94
CA ASP A 185 -35.13 -37.54 -22.65
C ASP A 185 -34.43 -36.28 -22.14
N ALA A 186 -33.72 -35.58 -23.02
CA ALA A 186 -33.00 -34.37 -22.65
C ALA A 186 -32.77 -33.41 -23.82
N PHE A 187 -32.54 -32.14 -23.51
CA PHE A 187 -32.11 -31.12 -24.45
C PHE A 187 -30.70 -30.65 -24.07
N LEU A 188 -29.74 -30.77 -24.98
CA LEU A 188 -28.36 -30.32 -24.77
C LEU A 188 -28.19 -28.91 -25.32
N CYS A 189 -28.01 -27.93 -24.43
CA CYS A 189 -27.74 -26.54 -24.81
C CYS A 189 -27.01 -25.78 -23.69
N SER A 190 -26.67 -24.53 -23.95
CA SER A 190 -26.03 -23.66 -22.94
C SER A 190 -26.91 -23.52 -21.71
N LYS A 191 -26.34 -23.79 -20.53
CA LYS A 191 -27.06 -23.71 -19.25
C LYS A 191 -27.64 -22.33 -19.01
N LEU A 192 -26.86 -21.28 -19.28
CA LEU A 192 -27.30 -19.91 -19.09
C LEU A 192 -28.51 -19.58 -19.97
N ILE A 193 -28.39 -19.86 -21.26
CA ILE A 193 -29.41 -19.52 -22.26
C ILE A 193 -30.67 -20.34 -22.02
N GLY A 194 -30.54 -21.64 -21.72
CA GLY A 194 -31.69 -22.49 -21.41
C GLY A 194 -32.43 -22.05 -20.15
N ILE A 195 -31.74 -21.64 -19.08
CA ILE A 195 -32.38 -21.09 -17.87
C ILE A 195 -33.13 -19.79 -18.18
N LEU A 196 -32.53 -18.89 -18.96
CA LEU A 196 -33.19 -17.64 -19.36
C LEU A 196 -34.42 -17.90 -20.24
N ALA A 197 -34.33 -18.84 -21.17
CA ALA A 197 -35.45 -19.23 -22.03
C ALA A 197 -36.60 -19.88 -21.22
N ILE A 198 -36.28 -20.75 -20.24
CA ILE A 198 -37.26 -21.29 -19.29
C ILE A 198 -38.01 -20.17 -18.57
N LYS A 199 -37.28 -19.17 -18.05
CA LYS A 199 -37.85 -18.01 -17.35
C LYS A 199 -38.70 -17.15 -18.29
N LYS A 200 -38.17 -16.76 -19.45
CA LYS A 200 -38.82 -15.89 -20.45
C LYS A 200 -40.13 -16.51 -20.95
N HIS A 201 -40.11 -17.80 -21.29
CA HIS A 201 -41.27 -18.49 -21.86
C HIS A 201 -42.13 -19.23 -20.82
N SER A 202 -41.86 -19.04 -19.52
CA SER A 202 -42.61 -19.67 -18.41
C SER A 202 -42.75 -21.19 -18.56
N ILE A 203 -41.70 -21.87 -19.05
CA ILE A 203 -41.70 -23.32 -19.25
C ILE A 203 -41.52 -24.00 -17.89
N LYS A 204 -42.46 -24.86 -17.49
CA LYS A 204 -42.45 -25.53 -16.19
C LYS A 204 -42.00 -26.99 -16.30
N GLY A 205 -41.58 -27.56 -15.16
CA GLY A 205 -41.29 -28.99 -15.06
C GLY A 205 -39.97 -29.41 -15.70
N LEU A 206 -39.01 -28.49 -15.82
CA LEU A 206 -37.65 -28.78 -16.29
C LEU A 206 -36.63 -28.46 -15.20
N LYS A 207 -35.51 -29.18 -15.22
CA LYS A 207 -34.32 -28.87 -14.42
C LYS A 207 -33.06 -28.93 -15.30
N ALA A 208 -32.10 -28.07 -15.00
CA ALA A 208 -30.77 -28.11 -15.60
C ALA A 208 -29.88 -29.06 -14.79
N GLY A 209 -29.19 -29.97 -15.49
CA GLY A 209 -28.17 -30.83 -14.91
C GLY A 209 -26.87 -30.09 -14.50
N PRO A 210 -25.83 -30.84 -14.13
CA PRO A 210 -24.49 -30.30 -13.96
C PRO A 210 -23.92 -29.82 -15.31
N LEU A 211 -22.89 -28.97 -15.24
CA LEU A 211 -22.15 -28.55 -16.43
C LEU A 211 -21.48 -29.76 -17.06
N VAL A 212 -21.56 -29.88 -18.38
CA VAL A 212 -20.83 -30.90 -19.14
C VAL A 212 -19.39 -30.43 -19.30
N PRO A 213 -18.38 -31.07 -18.67
CA PRO A 213 -17.02 -30.55 -18.59
C PRO A 213 -16.37 -30.29 -19.95
N ASP A 214 -16.61 -31.16 -20.94
CA ASP A 214 -16.00 -31.09 -22.26
C ASP A 214 -16.67 -30.07 -23.19
N TYR A 215 -17.82 -29.51 -22.79
CA TYR A 215 -18.65 -28.63 -23.62
C TYR A 215 -18.60 -27.19 -23.11
N LYS A 216 -17.39 -26.62 -23.16
CA LYS A 216 -17.16 -25.19 -22.99
C LYS A 216 -17.34 -24.47 -24.32
N ARG A 217 -18.29 -23.53 -24.39
CA ARG A 217 -18.49 -22.66 -25.55
C ARG A 217 -17.66 -21.39 -25.41
N VAL A 218 -16.65 -21.25 -26.25
CA VAL A 218 -15.91 -19.99 -26.40
C VAL A 218 -16.50 -19.22 -27.57
N PHE A 219 -17.17 -18.10 -27.28
CA PHE A 219 -17.84 -17.28 -28.27
C PHE A 219 -16.94 -16.16 -28.80
N SER A 220 -16.93 -16.02 -30.12
CA SER A 220 -16.19 -14.98 -30.85
C SER A 220 -17.08 -14.41 -31.97
N PHE A 221 -16.64 -13.32 -32.61
CA PHE A 221 -17.20 -12.95 -33.90
C PHE A 221 -16.75 -13.99 -34.94
N GLY A 222 -17.72 -14.59 -35.62
CA GLY A 222 -17.45 -15.40 -36.80
C GLY A 222 -17.33 -14.48 -38.01
N VAL A 223 -16.26 -14.63 -38.77
CA VAL A 223 -15.97 -13.82 -39.95
C VAL A 223 -15.85 -14.75 -41.15
N ARG A 224 -16.35 -14.31 -42.30
CA ARG A 224 -16.18 -15.03 -43.56
C ARG A 224 -14.72 -15.44 -43.77
N LYS A 225 -14.50 -16.68 -44.23
CA LYS A 225 -13.15 -17.23 -44.45
C LYS A 225 -12.32 -16.35 -45.37
N GLY A 226 -11.05 -16.11 -44.99
CA GLY A 226 -10.08 -15.33 -45.75
C GLY A 226 -10.23 -13.81 -45.61
N ALA A 227 -11.17 -13.31 -44.79
CA ALA A 227 -11.35 -11.88 -44.55
C ALA A 227 -10.44 -11.36 -43.41
N ASP A 228 -9.13 -11.54 -43.56
CA ASP A 228 -8.15 -11.22 -42.52
C ASP A 228 -8.15 -9.75 -42.11
N GLU A 229 -8.28 -8.83 -43.06
CA GLU A 229 -8.34 -7.39 -42.78
C GLU A 229 -9.55 -7.05 -41.89
N LEU A 230 -10.72 -7.64 -42.20
CA LEU A 230 -11.93 -7.43 -41.42
C LEU A 230 -11.78 -8.03 -40.01
N ARG A 231 -11.26 -9.25 -39.91
CA ARG A 231 -10.99 -9.93 -38.64
C ARG A 231 -10.06 -9.10 -37.75
N GLU A 232 -9.01 -8.52 -38.31
CA GLU A 232 -8.06 -7.73 -37.55
C GLU A 232 -8.65 -6.39 -37.09
N LYS A 233 -9.45 -5.72 -37.94
CA LYS A 233 -10.21 -4.54 -37.52
C LYS A 233 -11.17 -4.88 -36.37
N LEU A 234 -11.86 -6.02 -36.42
CA LEU A 234 -12.72 -6.48 -35.33
C LEU A 234 -11.94 -6.75 -34.05
N ASN A 235 -10.74 -7.34 -34.14
CA ASN A 235 -9.88 -7.58 -32.98
C ASN A 235 -9.47 -6.26 -32.32
N GLN A 236 -9.00 -5.29 -33.10
CA GLN A 236 -8.59 -3.98 -32.61
C GLN A 236 -9.77 -3.24 -31.97
N GLY A 237 -10.92 -3.20 -32.65
CA GLY A 237 -12.13 -2.58 -32.12
C GLY A 237 -12.63 -3.27 -30.84
N LEU A 238 -12.56 -4.60 -30.77
CA LEU A 238 -12.94 -5.34 -29.56
C LEU A 238 -12.01 -5.02 -28.39
N LEU A 239 -10.70 -4.88 -28.61
CA LEU A 239 -9.75 -4.48 -27.58
C LEU A 239 -10.03 -3.06 -27.08
N ILE A 240 -10.31 -2.11 -27.99
CA ILE A 240 -10.69 -0.74 -27.64
C ILE A 240 -11.95 -0.74 -26.77
N VAL A 241 -13.02 -1.39 -27.24
CA VAL A 241 -14.31 -1.43 -26.52
C VAL A 241 -14.16 -2.10 -25.16
N LYS A 242 -13.45 -3.25 -25.07
CA LYS A 242 -13.18 -3.95 -23.79
C LYS A 242 -12.36 -3.15 -22.79
N SER A 243 -11.56 -2.20 -23.25
CA SER A 243 -10.76 -1.35 -22.37
C SER A 243 -11.51 -0.13 -21.82
N GLY A 244 -12.66 0.21 -22.42
CA GLY A 244 -13.49 1.35 -22.03
C GLY A 244 -14.73 0.98 -21.24
N GLU A 245 -15.42 2.01 -20.71
CA GLU A 245 -16.67 1.86 -19.94
C GLU A 245 -17.83 1.30 -20.77
N GLU A 246 -17.74 1.39 -22.11
CA GLU A 246 -18.78 0.89 -23.01
C GLU A 246 -18.96 -0.62 -22.91
N TYR A 247 -17.88 -1.39 -22.81
CA TYR A 247 -17.99 -2.84 -22.60
C TYR A 247 -18.64 -3.17 -21.26
N ASP A 248 -18.24 -2.48 -20.20
CA ASP A 248 -18.79 -2.69 -18.86
C ASP A 248 -20.29 -2.39 -18.84
N ARG A 249 -20.72 -1.31 -19.50
CA ARG A 249 -22.15 -0.96 -19.68
C ARG A 249 -22.93 -2.04 -20.41
N ILE A 250 -22.42 -2.52 -21.56
CA ILE A 250 -23.07 -3.58 -22.35
C ILE A 250 -23.11 -4.89 -21.54
N TYR A 251 -22.02 -5.23 -20.86
CA TYR A 251 -21.94 -6.40 -20.03
C TYR A 251 -22.95 -6.33 -18.88
N GLU A 252 -23.01 -5.24 -18.14
CA GLU A 252 -23.89 -5.09 -16.99
C GLU A 252 -25.38 -5.11 -17.42
N LYS A 253 -25.71 -4.48 -18.56
CA LYS A 253 -27.07 -4.51 -19.12
C LYS A 253 -27.56 -5.93 -19.43
N TRP A 254 -26.72 -6.78 -20.02
CA TRP A 254 -27.16 -8.07 -20.59
C TRP A 254 -26.71 -9.30 -19.82
N LEU A 255 -25.53 -9.25 -19.21
CA LEU A 255 -24.85 -10.35 -18.52
C LEU A 255 -24.58 -10.03 -17.05
N GLY A 256 -25.01 -8.86 -16.56
CA GLY A 256 -24.98 -8.48 -15.15
C GLY A 256 -25.93 -9.34 -14.33
N PHE A 257 -25.51 -10.57 -14.02
CA PHE A 257 -26.05 -11.29 -12.88
C PHE A 257 -25.42 -10.70 -11.62
N ASP A 258 -26.18 -10.60 -10.52
CA ASP A 258 -25.67 -10.22 -9.20
C ASP A 258 -24.59 -11.23 -8.74
N ASP A 259 -23.36 -11.06 -9.25
CA ASP A 259 -22.15 -11.65 -8.70
C ASP A 259 -21.36 -10.51 -8.04
N PRO A 260 -21.63 -10.23 -6.75
CA PRO A 260 -20.92 -9.19 -6.00
C PRO A 260 -19.40 -9.34 -6.12
N TRP A 261 -18.91 -10.58 -6.20
CA TRP A 261 -17.48 -10.86 -6.16
C TRP A 261 -16.71 -10.31 -7.36
N ARG A 262 -17.31 -10.17 -8.54
CA ARG A 262 -16.58 -9.67 -9.72
C ARG A 262 -16.16 -8.21 -9.56
N LYS A 263 -17.06 -7.36 -9.03
CA LYS A 263 -16.76 -5.94 -8.76
C LYS A 263 -15.70 -5.81 -7.67
N TYR A 264 -15.78 -6.63 -6.63
CA TYR A 264 -14.82 -6.60 -5.52
C TYR A 264 -13.48 -7.29 -5.82
N LYS A 265 -13.39 -8.20 -6.79
CA LYS A 265 -12.14 -8.94 -7.10
C LYS A 265 -10.97 -8.02 -7.48
N LYS A 266 -11.24 -6.96 -8.24
CA LYS A 266 -10.23 -5.94 -8.60
C LYS A 266 -9.72 -5.21 -7.34
N TYR A 267 -10.63 -4.77 -6.48
CA TYR A 267 -10.28 -4.11 -5.22
C TYR A 267 -9.59 -5.06 -4.24
N PHE A 268 -10.04 -6.31 -4.15
CA PHE A 268 -9.44 -7.33 -3.29
C PHE A 268 -7.98 -7.60 -3.65
N LEU A 269 -7.65 -7.71 -4.95
CA LEU A 269 -6.27 -7.89 -5.40
C LEU A 269 -5.39 -6.67 -5.05
N ILE A 270 -5.91 -5.45 -5.27
CA ILE A 270 -5.22 -4.20 -4.92
C ILE A 270 -4.98 -4.14 -3.40
N THR A 271 -6.00 -4.45 -2.60
CA THR A 271 -5.89 -4.48 -1.14
C THR A 271 -4.85 -5.50 -0.67
N LEU A 272 -4.78 -6.69 -1.28
CA LEU A 272 -3.75 -7.68 -0.98
C LEU A 272 -2.33 -7.17 -1.28
N VAL A 273 -2.14 -6.49 -2.42
CA VAL A 273 -0.85 -5.89 -2.77
C VAL A 273 -0.47 -4.79 -1.76
N VAL A 274 -1.41 -3.91 -1.41
CA VAL A 274 -1.18 -2.85 -0.41
C VAL A 274 -0.83 -3.44 0.96
N LEU A 275 -1.56 -4.46 1.42
CA LEU A 275 -1.25 -5.16 2.67
C LEU A 275 0.13 -5.84 2.61
N GLY A 276 0.48 -6.43 1.47
CA GLY A 276 1.81 -7.00 1.23
C GLY A 276 2.92 -5.96 1.35
N VAL A 277 2.75 -4.78 0.75
CA VAL A 277 3.71 -3.67 0.87
C VAL A 277 3.83 -3.20 2.32
N ILE A 278 2.70 -3.00 3.02
CA ILE A 278 2.70 -2.61 4.44
C ILE A 278 3.45 -3.64 5.29
N ALA A 279 3.19 -4.93 5.08
CA ALA A 279 3.87 -6.00 5.81
C ALA A 279 5.38 -5.99 5.55
N VAL A 280 5.82 -5.85 4.30
CA VAL A 280 7.24 -5.75 3.94
C VAL A 280 7.88 -4.53 4.60
N THR A 281 7.22 -3.36 4.56
CA THR A 281 7.73 -2.15 5.23
C THR A 281 7.82 -2.33 6.75
N ALA A 282 6.87 -3.02 7.37
CA ALA A 282 6.87 -3.28 8.81
C ALA A 282 7.97 -4.27 9.21
N ILE A 283 8.19 -5.32 8.41
CA ILE A 283 9.29 -6.28 8.60
C ILE A 283 10.64 -5.56 8.46
N PHE A 284 10.81 -4.76 7.41
CA PHE A 284 12.02 -3.97 7.20
C PHE A 284 12.25 -2.98 8.35
N TRP A 285 11.22 -2.25 8.77
CA TRP A 285 11.28 -1.33 9.90
C TRP A 285 11.66 -2.05 11.19
N SER A 286 11.03 -3.18 11.50
CA SER A 286 11.34 -4.00 12.68
C SER A 286 12.78 -4.52 12.67
N ALA A 287 13.27 -4.99 11.52
CA ALA A 287 14.65 -5.43 11.37
C ALA A 287 15.64 -4.27 11.57
N MET A 288 15.39 -3.12 10.94
CA MET A 288 16.21 -1.92 11.11
C MET A 288 16.21 -1.40 12.55
N LEU A 289 15.05 -1.40 13.21
CA LEU A 289 14.92 -0.95 14.60
C LEU A 289 15.74 -1.85 15.54
N ARG A 290 15.68 -3.17 15.36
CA ARG A 290 16.48 -4.13 16.15
C ARG A 290 17.98 -3.89 15.99
N ILE A 291 18.44 -3.66 14.76
CA ILE A 291 19.85 -3.36 14.49
C ILE A 291 20.26 -2.05 15.19
N MET A 292 19.43 -1.01 15.12
CA MET A 292 19.71 0.28 15.73
C MET A 292 19.72 0.22 17.27
N VAL A 293 18.74 -0.46 17.86
CA VAL A 293 18.67 -0.67 19.32
C VAL A 293 19.90 -1.42 19.80
N ASN A 294 20.30 -2.51 19.13
CA ASN A 294 21.50 -3.28 19.51
C ASN A 294 22.79 -2.45 19.44
N ARG A 295 22.90 -1.53 18.46
CA ARG A 295 24.05 -0.62 18.39
C ARG A 295 24.07 0.39 19.54
N ARG A 296 22.92 0.97 19.89
CA ARG A 296 22.81 1.93 20.99
C ARG A 296 22.99 1.28 22.36
N THR A 297 22.46 0.08 22.56
CA THR A 297 22.68 -0.65 23.82
C THR A 297 24.14 -1.04 24.00
N ALA A 298 24.84 -1.43 22.93
CA ALA A 298 26.28 -1.67 22.98
C ALA A 298 27.08 -0.39 23.31
N GLU A 299 26.76 0.74 22.66
CA GLU A 299 27.41 2.03 22.94
C GLU A 299 27.18 2.48 24.39
N LEU A 300 25.93 2.35 24.89
CA LEU A 300 25.58 2.69 26.26
C LEU A 300 26.25 1.77 27.27
N ALA A 301 26.40 0.48 26.97
CA ALA A 301 27.10 -0.46 27.84
C ALA A 301 28.57 -0.05 28.04
N VAL A 302 29.26 0.31 26.96
CA VAL A 302 30.65 0.79 27.03
C VAL A 302 30.75 2.10 27.82
N LYS A 303 29.82 3.05 27.62
CA LYS A 303 29.79 4.31 28.39
C LYS A 303 29.53 4.06 29.87
N ASN A 304 28.59 3.18 30.21
CA ASN A 304 28.31 2.83 31.60
C ASN A 304 29.53 2.21 32.28
N GLU A 305 30.24 1.31 31.61
CA GLU A 305 31.47 0.71 32.14
C GLU A 305 32.55 1.79 32.39
N SER A 306 32.72 2.74 31.47
CA SER A 306 33.67 3.86 31.66
C SER A 306 33.30 4.77 32.83
N LEU A 307 32.00 5.05 33.03
CA LEU A 307 31.51 5.83 34.15
C LEU A 307 31.68 5.10 35.48
N GLU A 308 31.45 3.79 35.51
CA GLU A 308 31.72 2.96 36.69
C GLU A 308 33.21 3.01 37.06
N GLN A 309 34.11 2.94 36.08
CA GLN A 309 35.55 3.08 36.31
C GLN A 309 35.92 4.48 36.84
N GLU A 310 35.34 5.55 36.31
CA GLU A 310 35.54 6.91 36.83
C GLU A 310 35.09 7.04 38.29
N ILE A 311 33.92 6.48 38.64
CA ILE A 311 33.41 6.49 40.01
C ILE A 311 34.36 5.75 40.95
N VAL A 312 34.86 4.57 40.54
CA VAL A 312 35.83 3.80 41.34
C VAL A 312 37.13 4.57 41.53
N ASN A 313 37.65 5.20 40.48
CA ASN A 313 38.87 6.00 40.57
C ASN A 313 38.69 7.23 41.49
N ARG A 314 37.55 7.93 41.39
CA ARG A 314 37.23 9.04 42.30
C ARG A 314 37.20 8.60 43.75
N LYS A 315 36.54 7.48 44.06
CA LYS A 315 36.49 6.93 45.42
C LYS A 315 37.87 6.58 45.96
N ARG A 316 38.74 5.99 45.13
CA ARG A 316 40.13 5.70 45.52
C ARG A 316 40.90 6.97 45.88
N ILE A 317 40.80 8.00 45.04
CA ILE A 317 41.45 9.29 45.28
C ILE A 317 40.90 9.94 46.56
N GLU A 318 39.59 9.88 46.79
CA GLU A 318 38.97 10.39 48.02
C GLU A 318 39.48 9.66 49.27
N GLU A 319 39.63 8.34 49.22
CA GLU A 319 40.19 7.55 50.32
C GLU A 319 41.67 7.85 50.56
N GLU A 320 42.46 8.01 49.51
CA GLU A 320 43.87 8.40 49.61
C GLU A 320 44.02 9.79 50.23
N LEU A 321 43.21 10.76 49.79
CA LEU A 321 43.17 12.11 50.36
C LEU A 321 42.76 12.08 51.83
N ARG A 322 41.79 11.24 52.20
CA ARG A 322 41.37 11.08 53.59
C ARG A 322 42.52 10.56 54.46
N ARG A 323 43.25 9.53 54.01
CA ARG A 323 44.43 9.00 54.75
C ARG A 323 45.52 10.05 54.90
N HIS A 324 45.86 10.77 53.84
CA HIS A 324 46.86 11.84 53.92
C HIS A 324 46.42 12.96 54.85
N ARG A 325 45.12 13.30 54.89
CA ARG A 325 44.60 14.27 55.85
C ARG A 325 44.77 13.78 57.29
N GLU A 326 44.38 12.55 57.59
CA GLU A 326 44.55 11.94 58.92
C GLU A 326 46.04 11.91 59.34
N GLU A 327 46.94 11.53 58.43
CA GLU A 327 48.39 11.54 58.67
C GLU A 327 48.94 12.94 58.94
N LEU A 328 48.52 13.94 58.15
CA LEU A 328 48.90 15.34 58.34
C LEU A 328 48.38 15.89 59.67
N GLU A 329 47.16 15.56 60.07
CA GLU A 329 46.59 15.99 61.36
C GLU A 329 47.41 15.43 62.54
N LEU A 330 47.80 14.16 62.50
CA LEU A 330 48.67 13.54 63.50
C LEU A 330 50.05 14.21 63.56
N LEU A 331 50.67 14.47 62.40
CA LEU A 331 51.95 15.17 62.30
C LEU A 331 51.87 16.59 62.87
N ILE A 332 50.79 17.32 62.57
CA ILE A 332 50.55 18.66 63.12
C ILE A 332 50.43 18.58 64.64
N GLU A 333 49.66 17.65 65.17
CA GLU A 333 49.47 17.49 66.63
C GLU A 333 50.82 17.21 67.33
N GLU A 334 51.61 16.28 66.79
CA GLU A 334 52.94 15.95 67.31
C GLU A 334 53.88 17.17 67.30
N ARG A 335 53.95 17.89 66.17
CA ARG A 335 54.77 19.09 66.04
C ARG A 335 54.33 20.18 67.00
N THR A 336 53.03 20.37 67.17
CA THR A 336 52.46 21.39 68.08
C THR A 336 52.81 21.06 69.53
N LYS A 337 52.75 19.79 69.92
CA LYS A 337 53.17 19.32 71.25
C LYS A 337 54.66 19.54 71.51
N ASN A 338 55.50 19.21 70.52
CA ASN A 338 56.95 19.39 70.64
C ASN A 338 57.33 20.87 70.75
N LEU A 339 56.73 21.74 69.92
CA LEU A 339 56.90 23.19 69.99
C LEU A 339 56.50 23.77 71.35
N ARG A 340 55.37 23.34 71.92
CA ARG A 340 54.94 23.76 73.27
C ARG A 340 55.95 23.36 74.34
N LYS A 341 56.55 22.16 74.24
CA LYS A 341 57.56 21.69 75.18
C LYS A 341 58.84 22.53 75.10
N THR A 342 59.35 22.78 73.90
CA THR A 342 60.53 23.65 73.70
C THR A 342 60.28 25.08 74.19
N LEU A 343 59.08 25.63 73.95
CA LEU A 343 58.72 26.95 74.44
C LEU A 343 58.72 27.03 75.98
N ALA A 344 58.25 25.96 76.66
CA ALA A 344 58.26 25.89 78.12
C ALA A 344 59.68 25.82 78.69
N GLU A 345 60.59 25.08 78.05
CA GLU A 345 62.01 24.96 78.46
C GLU A 345 62.79 26.28 78.30
N VAL A 346 62.49 27.08 77.27
CA VAL A 346 63.13 28.40 77.08
C VAL A 346 62.69 29.40 78.16
N LYS A 347 61.45 29.30 78.65
CA LYS A 347 60.87 30.26 79.62
C LYS A 347 61.47 30.14 81.02
N THR A 348 61.97 28.97 81.42
CA THR A 348 62.50 28.70 82.77
C THR A 348 63.98 29.06 82.94
N LEU A 349 64.75 29.18 81.85
CA LEU A 349 66.21 29.42 81.92
C LEU A 349 66.64 30.90 81.99
N ARG A 350 65.71 31.87 81.97
CA ARG A 350 66.02 33.33 81.96
C ARG A 350 65.66 34.10 83.24
N GLY A 351 65.58 33.43 84.41
CA GLY A 351 64.96 33.98 85.62
C GLY A 351 65.86 34.59 86.71
N ILE A 352 67.14 34.90 86.48
CA ILE A 352 67.99 35.51 87.52
C ILE A 352 68.10 37.02 87.29
N LEU A 353 67.36 37.81 88.09
CA LEU A 353 67.45 39.27 88.10
C LEU A 353 68.61 39.72 89.03
N PRO A 354 69.61 40.45 88.52
CA PRO A 354 70.69 40.97 89.36
C PRO A 354 70.20 42.15 90.23
N ILE A 355 70.24 41.98 91.55
CA ILE A 355 69.83 43.00 92.53
C ILE A 355 71.05 43.55 93.28
N CYS A 356 71.13 44.88 93.41
CA CYS A 356 72.19 45.54 94.18
C CYS A 356 72.05 45.18 95.66
N SER A 357 73.10 44.63 96.26
CA SER A 357 73.08 44.15 97.65
C SER A 357 72.81 45.26 98.67
N TYR A 358 73.22 46.50 98.36
CA TYR A 358 73.12 47.66 99.26
C TYR A 358 71.80 48.42 99.12
N CYS A 359 71.48 48.93 97.94
CA CYS A 359 70.30 49.81 97.72
C CYS A 359 69.08 49.10 97.11
N LYS A 360 69.16 47.78 96.91
CA LYS A 360 68.08 46.91 96.39
C LYS A 360 67.53 47.28 95.01
N LYS A 361 68.24 48.11 94.24
CA LYS A 361 67.93 48.37 92.83
C LYS A 361 68.14 47.12 91.97
N ILE A 362 67.33 46.95 90.93
CA ILE A 362 67.47 45.88 89.93
C ILE A 362 68.21 46.44 88.71
N ARG A 363 69.13 45.65 88.14
CA ARG A 363 69.79 46.01 86.89
C ARG A 363 69.00 45.46 85.70
N ASP A 364 68.62 46.34 84.79
CA ASP A 364 67.89 45.99 83.57
C ASP A 364 68.79 45.35 82.48
N ASP A 365 68.17 44.90 81.38
CA ASP A 365 68.86 44.30 80.24
C ASP A 365 69.83 45.27 79.53
N LYS A 366 69.69 46.58 79.76
CA LYS A 366 70.54 47.64 79.22
C LYS A 366 71.69 48.03 80.16
N GLY A 367 71.72 47.50 81.38
CA GLY A 367 72.75 47.70 82.38
C GLY A 367 72.51 48.86 83.36
N TYR A 368 71.36 49.52 83.30
CA TYR A 368 70.97 50.61 84.21
C TYR A 368 70.38 50.06 85.51
N TRP A 369 70.60 50.78 86.62
CA TRP A 369 70.11 50.41 87.94
C TRP A 369 68.86 51.21 88.29
N GLU A 370 67.73 50.52 88.37
CA GLU A 370 66.43 51.11 88.64
C GLU A 370 65.87 50.65 89.98
N GLN A 371 64.97 51.43 90.57
CA GLN A 371 64.26 50.98 91.78
C GLN A 371 63.46 49.72 91.45
N MET A 372 63.50 48.75 92.38
CA MET A 372 62.91 47.44 92.20
C MET A 372 61.41 47.52 91.86
N GLU A 373 60.70 48.45 92.48
CA GLU A 373 59.27 48.67 92.28
C GLU A 373 58.97 49.14 90.86
N LEU A 374 59.79 50.05 90.31
CA LEU A 374 59.66 50.51 88.93
C LEU A 374 59.93 49.38 87.94
N TYR A 375 61.02 48.63 88.16
CA TYR A 375 61.40 47.52 87.28
C TYR A 375 60.32 46.43 87.23
N ILE A 376 59.78 46.03 88.39
CA ILE A 376 58.75 44.99 88.45
C ILE A 376 57.43 45.49 87.87
N ARG A 377 57.05 46.75 88.09
CA ARG A 377 55.82 47.32 87.49
C ARG A 377 55.88 47.36 85.96
N ASP A 378 57.04 47.65 85.39
CA ASP A 378 57.19 47.77 83.94
C ASP A 378 57.35 46.40 83.24
N HIS A 379 57.75 45.36 83.99
CA HIS A 379 58.01 44.01 83.45
C HIS A 379 57.06 42.93 83.99
N SER A 380 56.03 43.31 84.74
CA SER A 380 54.98 42.40 85.24
C SER A 380 53.66 43.14 85.43
N GLU A 381 52.58 42.42 85.69
CA GLU A 381 51.25 43.00 85.97
C GLU A 381 51.08 43.44 87.44
N ALA A 382 52.17 43.65 88.19
CA ALA A 382 52.11 43.96 89.62
C ALA A 382 51.97 45.46 89.91
N GLU A 383 51.03 45.82 90.79
CA GLU A 383 50.85 47.17 91.36
C GLU A 383 51.33 47.23 92.82
N PHE A 384 51.97 48.33 93.22
CA PHE A 384 52.56 48.49 94.56
C PHE A 384 51.79 49.51 95.40
N SER A 385 51.48 49.15 96.65
CA SER A 385 51.00 50.06 97.70
C SER A 385 52.07 50.22 98.79
N HIS A 386 52.20 51.43 99.36
CA HIS A 386 53.22 51.73 100.37
C HIS A 386 52.63 51.62 101.77
N GLY A 387 53.25 50.80 102.62
CA GLY A 387 52.93 50.66 104.04
C GLY A 387 54.21 50.44 104.84
N MET A 388 54.19 50.80 106.13
CA MET A 388 55.34 50.61 107.02
C MET A 388 55.18 49.27 107.73
N CYS A 389 56.15 48.35 107.62
CA CYS A 389 56.07 47.07 108.31
C CYS A 389 56.22 47.26 109.85
N PRO A 390 55.77 46.31 110.67
CA PRO A 390 55.82 46.43 112.13
C PRO A 390 57.23 46.73 112.68
N ASP A 391 58.27 46.16 112.07
CA ASP A 391 59.67 46.39 112.49
C ASP A 391 60.15 47.81 112.17
N CYS A 392 59.80 48.32 110.98
CA CYS A 392 60.11 49.69 110.59
C CYS A 392 59.30 50.70 111.41
N ALA A 393 58.04 50.41 111.70
CA ALA A 393 57.20 51.23 112.56
C ALA A 393 57.81 51.32 113.97
N LYS A 394 58.22 50.18 114.55
CA LYS A 394 58.88 50.14 115.87
C LYS A 394 60.14 51.00 115.92
N LYS A 395 61.01 50.90 114.90
CA LYS A 395 62.21 51.74 114.80
C LYS A 395 61.89 53.22 114.67
N ALA A 396 60.87 53.57 113.89
CA ALA A 396 60.43 54.97 113.75
C ALA A 396 59.91 55.52 115.09
N TYR A 397 59.15 54.72 115.86
CA TYR A 397 58.72 55.09 117.21
C TYR A 397 59.90 55.21 118.19
N GLU A 398 60.87 54.28 118.14
CA GLU A 398 62.09 54.35 118.95
C GLU A 398 62.96 55.58 118.62
N GLU A 399 62.99 56.02 117.35
CA GLU A 399 63.67 57.27 116.96
C GLU A 399 62.91 58.51 117.41
N LEU A 400 61.58 58.52 117.34
CA LEU A 400 60.75 59.61 117.86
C LEU A 400 60.92 59.77 119.38
N GLU A 401 60.95 58.69 120.15
CA GLU A 401 61.22 58.72 121.59
C GLU A 401 62.63 59.27 121.92
N LYS A 402 63.63 58.99 121.06
CA LYS A 402 64.99 59.55 121.21
C LYS A 402 65.06 61.04 120.91
N ILE A 403 64.17 61.54 120.05
CA ILE A 403 64.08 62.95 119.69
C ILE A 403 63.35 63.73 120.80
N GLU A 404 62.29 63.17 121.39
CA GLU A 404 61.55 63.80 122.51
C GLU A 404 62.40 63.89 123.80
N LYS A 405 63.23 62.87 124.11
CA LYS A 405 64.17 62.89 125.25
C LYS A 405 65.39 63.83 125.10
N ARG A 406 65.53 64.53 123.96
CA ARG A 406 66.55 65.57 123.76
C ARG A 406 66.02 66.99 124.00
N GLN A 407 64.73 67.15 124.33
CA GLN A 407 64.07 68.46 124.50
C GLN A 407 63.60 68.76 125.94
N GLU A 408 63.90 67.90 126.92
CA GLU A 408 63.89 68.16 128.38
C GLU A 408 65.31 68.01 128.93
#